data_AF-A0A1J5BRM9-F1
#
_entry.id   AF-A0A1J5BRM9-F1
#
_cell.length_a   1.000
_cell.length_b   1.000
_cell.length_c   1.000
_cell.angle_alpha   90.00
_cell.angle_beta   90.00
_cell.angle_gamma   90.00
#
_symmetry.space_group_name_H-M   'P 1'
#
loop_
_entity.id
_entity.type
_entity.pdbx_description
1 polymer ?
#
loop_
_entity_poly.entity_id
_entity_poly.type
_entity_poly.pdbx_seq_one_letter_code
_entity_poly.pdbx_strand_id
1 'polypeptide(L)'
;MKKLLFFLLFAVFLFSGCKPTASTYQVKEMKASVNSNGTVHVEGTARGFENNVGIKVTDANGNICFSGSAITDAKDPSEFGKFSKDITLDFFPQTDSITVICFEDSPKDGSILDSKETTLNHGVPYRTVKVFYSNIKLNPEMLDCTKVFPVDRRLDSKFFTSGNDFVVETLKLFLKGPTQKEKDEGYAITTPQNLTINSVKVSGKNVQVDFGKELFDAGGGSCKVGAIRAEISKTVEQFFPGYQVIISANGNSEEVLQP
;
A
#
# COMPACT_ATOMS: atom_id res chain seq x y z
N MET A 1 -86.54 33.74 -14.39
CA MET A 1 -86.99 32.33 -14.50
C MET A 1 -85.78 31.46 -14.80
N LYS A 2 -85.53 30.50 -13.90
CA LYS A 2 -84.59 29.37 -13.95
C LYS A 2 -84.05 29.01 -15.35
N LYS A 3 -82.73 28.80 -15.44
CA LYS A 3 -82.15 27.52 -15.89
C LYS A 3 -80.73 27.34 -15.38
N LEU A 4 -80.64 26.44 -14.42
CA LEU A 4 -79.47 25.77 -13.88
C LEU A 4 -78.97 24.80 -14.96
N LEU A 5 -77.68 24.80 -15.30
CA LEU A 5 -77.05 23.63 -15.91
C LEU A 5 -75.62 23.49 -15.39
N PHE A 6 -75.28 22.24 -15.11
CA PHE A 6 -74.23 21.71 -14.26
C PHE A 6 -73.11 21.12 -15.13
N PHE A 7 -71.96 20.79 -14.51
CA PHE A 7 -70.79 20.05 -15.03
C PHE A 7 -69.84 20.83 -15.97
N LEU A 8 -68.50 20.73 -15.89
CA LEU A 8 -67.64 19.65 -15.39
C LEU A 8 -66.27 20.25 -14.99
N LEU A 9 -65.83 20.03 -13.75
CA LEU A 9 -64.52 20.45 -13.25
C LEU A 9 -63.47 19.43 -13.73
N PHE A 10 -62.68 19.75 -14.75
CA PHE A 10 -61.57 18.90 -15.18
C PHE A 10 -60.31 19.28 -14.39
N ALA A 11 -60.14 18.65 -13.22
CA ALA A 11 -58.89 18.68 -12.49
C ALA A 11 -57.87 17.80 -13.24
N VAL A 12 -57.05 18.42 -14.08
CA VAL A 12 -55.88 17.76 -14.68
C VAL A 12 -54.83 17.65 -13.58
N PHE A 13 -54.88 16.56 -12.81
CA PHE A 13 -53.73 16.09 -12.06
C PHE A 13 -52.70 15.59 -13.09
N LEU A 14 -51.77 16.45 -13.46
CA LEU A 14 -50.51 16.00 -14.03
C LEU A 14 -49.80 15.23 -12.92
N PHE A 15 -49.94 13.90 -12.96
CA PHE A 15 -48.99 13.00 -12.34
C PHE A 15 -47.65 13.30 -13.00
N SER A 16 -46.87 14.17 -12.37
CA SER A 16 -45.42 14.22 -12.54
C SER A 16 -44.92 12.84 -12.13
N GLY A 17 -44.87 11.94 -13.10
CA GLY A 17 -44.21 10.66 -12.96
C GLY A 17 -42.79 10.95 -12.50
N CYS A 18 -42.54 10.70 -11.22
CA CYS A 18 -41.19 10.59 -10.70
C CYS A 18 -40.58 9.41 -11.45
N LYS A 19 -39.89 9.69 -12.58
CA LYS A 19 -39.01 8.69 -13.18
C LYS A 19 -38.07 8.27 -12.06
N PRO A 20 -37.99 6.98 -11.70
CA PRO A 20 -36.94 6.54 -10.80
C PRO A 20 -35.64 6.95 -11.49
N THR A 21 -34.90 7.87 -10.87
CA THR A 21 -33.55 8.20 -11.28
C THR A 21 -32.81 6.87 -11.30
N ALA A 22 -32.56 6.32 -12.49
CA ALA A 22 -31.81 5.09 -12.63
C ALA A 22 -30.49 5.36 -11.92
N SER A 23 -30.28 4.73 -10.78
CA SER A 23 -29.12 4.99 -9.96
C SER A 23 -27.88 4.71 -10.80
N THR A 24 -27.07 5.74 -10.99
CA THR A 24 -25.90 5.78 -11.88
C THR A 24 -24.72 4.96 -11.36
N TYR A 25 -24.98 3.92 -10.56
CA TYR A 25 -23.94 3.08 -10.00
C TYR A 25 -23.10 2.50 -11.14
N GLN A 26 -21.79 2.60 -11.00
CA GLN A 26 -20.81 1.89 -11.81
C GLN A 26 -20.30 0.67 -11.05
N VAL A 27 -20.27 0.71 -9.72
CA VAL A 27 -20.00 -0.43 -8.85
C VAL A 27 -21.29 -0.82 -8.13
N LYS A 28 -21.99 -1.84 -8.65
CA LYS A 28 -23.31 -2.23 -8.17
C LYS A 28 -23.24 -3.05 -6.89
N GLU A 29 -22.39 -4.06 -6.88
CA GLU A 29 -22.23 -5.00 -5.77
C GLU A 29 -20.75 -5.26 -5.53
N MET A 30 -20.40 -5.43 -4.25
CA MET A 30 -19.06 -5.76 -3.82
C MET A 30 -19.15 -6.64 -2.58
N LYS A 31 -18.37 -7.72 -2.58
CA LYS A 31 -18.06 -8.54 -1.40
C LYS A 31 -16.56 -8.71 -1.34
N ALA A 32 -16.02 -8.75 -0.13
CA ALA A 32 -14.63 -9.07 0.09
C ALA A 32 -14.47 -9.90 1.35
N SER A 33 -13.43 -10.73 1.36
CA SER A 33 -13.03 -11.56 2.49
C SER A 33 -11.53 -11.74 2.50
N VAL A 34 -10.98 -12.12 3.65
CA VAL A 34 -9.56 -12.45 3.77
C VAL A 34 -9.41 -13.96 3.77
N ASN A 35 -8.61 -14.48 2.85
CA ASN A 35 -8.31 -15.90 2.74
C ASN A 35 -7.33 -16.31 3.84
N SER A 36 -7.27 -17.61 4.15
CA SER A 36 -6.39 -18.15 5.20
C SER A 36 -4.90 -17.95 4.94
N ASN A 37 -4.50 -17.79 3.67
CA ASN A 37 -3.12 -17.47 3.26
C ASN A 37 -2.81 -15.95 3.28
N GLY A 38 -3.78 -15.13 3.71
CA GLY A 38 -3.67 -13.68 3.82
C GLY A 38 -3.93 -12.88 2.55
N THR A 39 -4.26 -13.53 1.42
CA THR A 39 -4.76 -12.81 0.25
C THR A 39 -6.17 -12.27 0.49
N VAL A 40 -6.52 -11.17 -0.16
CA VAL A 40 -7.85 -10.57 -0.08
C VAL A 40 -8.65 -11.00 -1.30
N HIS A 41 -9.70 -11.80 -1.08
CA HIS A 41 -10.67 -12.09 -2.13
C HIS A 41 -11.61 -10.90 -2.29
N VAL A 42 -11.83 -10.47 -3.53
CA VAL A 42 -12.85 -9.46 -3.86
C VAL A 42 -13.65 -9.92 -5.07
N GLU A 43 -14.95 -9.81 -4.98
CA GLU A 43 -15.87 -10.11 -6.08
C GLU A 43 -17.02 -9.10 -6.09
N GLY A 44 -17.65 -8.96 -7.24
CA GLY A 44 -18.72 -8.00 -7.38
C GLY A 44 -19.31 -7.93 -8.77
N THR A 45 -20.10 -6.89 -8.98
CA THR A 45 -20.68 -6.56 -10.28
C THR A 45 -20.45 -5.08 -10.53
N ALA A 46 -19.80 -4.76 -11.65
CA ALA A 46 -19.46 -3.40 -12.03
C ALA A 46 -19.56 -3.22 -13.54
N ARG A 47 -19.52 -1.98 -14.00
CA ARG A 47 -19.30 -1.59 -15.40
C ARG A 47 -18.38 -0.39 -15.42
N GLY A 48 -17.65 -0.22 -16.50
CA GLY A 48 -16.63 0.81 -16.62
C GLY A 48 -15.96 0.77 -17.97
N PHE A 49 -15.11 1.75 -18.24
CA PHE A 49 -14.35 1.80 -19.48
C PHE A 49 -13.48 0.54 -19.63
N GLU A 50 -13.48 -0.06 -20.83
CA GLU A 50 -12.77 -1.32 -21.13
C GLU A 50 -13.07 -2.47 -20.15
N ASN A 51 -14.28 -2.49 -19.57
CA ASN A 51 -14.70 -3.48 -18.57
C ASN A 51 -13.84 -3.47 -17.29
N ASN A 52 -13.10 -2.40 -17.03
CA ASN A 52 -12.17 -2.31 -15.91
C ASN A 52 -12.86 -1.78 -14.64
N VAL A 53 -12.47 -2.31 -13.48
CA VAL A 53 -12.82 -1.79 -12.17
C VAL A 53 -11.57 -1.63 -11.32
N GLY A 54 -11.35 -0.42 -10.80
CA GLY A 54 -10.26 -0.11 -9.89
C GLY A 54 -10.46 -0.79 -8.54
N ILE A 55 -9.37 -1.29 -7.96
CA ILE A 55 -9.35 -1.92 -6.65
C ILE A 55 -8.19 -1.36 -5.84
N LYS A 56 -8.49 -0.88 -4.63
CA LYS A 56 -7.50 -0.41 -3.65
C LYS A 56 -7.74 -1.10 -2.32
N VAL A 57 -6.67 -1.53 -1.65
CA VAL A 57 -6.72 -1.99 -0.27
C VAL A 57 -5.87 -1.05 0.57
N THR A 58 -6.45 -0.53 1.65
CA THR A 58 -5.76 0.34 2.62
C THR A 58 -5.84 -0.24 4.01
N ASP A 59 -4.86 0.04 4.87
CA ASP A 59 -4.99 -0.18 6.31
C ASP A 59 -5.65 1.04 6.99
N ALA A 60 -5.97 0.94 8.28
CA ALA A 60 -6.66 2.01 9.01
C ALA A 60 -5.79 3.27 9.25
N ASN A 61 -4.48 3.20 9.00
CA ASN A 61 -3.59 4.36 8.99
C ASN A 61 -3.55 5.05 7.62
N GLY A 62 -4.25 4.53 6.62
CA GLY A 62 -4.27 5.04 5.26
C GLY A 62 -3.11 4.55 4.40
N ASN A 63 -2.31 3.58 4.86
CA ASN A 63 -1.27 2.99 4.02
C ASN A 63 -1.92 2.16 2.91
N ILE A 64 -1.45 2.30 1.68
CA ILE A 64 -1.93 1.52 0.54
C ILE A 64 -1.22 0.17 0.55
N CYS A 65 -1.98 -0.89 0.83
CA CYS A 65 -1.50 -2.28 0.84
C CYS A 65 -1.59 -2.92 -0.55
N PHE A 66 -2.45 -2.40 -1.43
CA PHE A 66 -2.58 -2.81 -2.83
C PHE A 66 -3.28 -1.72 -3.64
N SER A 67 -2.86 -1.54 -4.90
CA SER A 67 -3.58 -0.71 -5.88
C SER A 67 -3.48 -1.35 -7.26
N GLY A 68 -4.62 -1.62 -7.89
CA GLY A 68 -4.68 -2.21 -9.22
C GLY A 68 -6.12 -2.28 -9.73
N SER A 69 -6.42 -3.24 -10.59
CA SER A 69 -7.77 -3.42 -11.13
C SER A 69 -8.16 -4.89 -11.33
N ALA A 70 -9.44 -5.11 -11.63
CA ALA A 70 -9.96 -6.34 -12.21
C ALA A 70 -10.71 -6.03 -13.52
N ILE A 71 -10.85 -7.05 -14.36
CA ILE A 71 -11.67 -6.97 -15.57
C ILE A 71 -12.97 -7.72 -15.29
N THR A 72 -14.09 -7.12 -15.68
CA THR A 72 -15.41 -7.74 -15.60
C THR A 72 -15.67 -8.65 -16.80
N ASP A 73 -16.57 -9.63 -16.64
CA ASP A 73 -17.01 -10.53 -17.72
C ASP A 73 -18.08 -9.92 -18.67
N ALA A 74 -18.30 -8.59 -18.60
CA ALA A 74 -19.25 -7.90 -19.46
C ALA A 74 -18.87 -8.06 -20.95
N LYS A 75 -19.89 -8.18 -21.81
CA LYS A 75 -19.66 -8.25 -23.27
C LYS A 75 -19.45 -6.87 -23.89
N ASP A 76 -19.99 -5.84 -23.25
CA ASP A 76 -19.89 -4.44 -23.65
C ASP A 76 -19.59 -3.56 -22.42
N PRO A 77 -18.72 -2.54 -22.50
CA PRO A 77 -18.41 -1.62 -21.40
C PRO A 77 -19.62 -0.90 -20.77
N SER A 78 -20.74 -0.81 -21.49
CA SER A 78 -21.98 -0.20 -21.02
C SER A 78 -22.81 -1.16 -20.15
N GLU A 79 -22.52 -2.46 -20.20
CA GLU A 79 -23.20 -3.52 -19.46
C GLU A 79 -22.48 -3.83 -18.14
N PHE A 80 -23.26 -4.29 -17.16
CA PHE A 80 -22.69 -4.81 -15.93
C PHE A 80 -22.12 -6.21 -16.14
N GLY A 81 -20.87 -6.39 -15.75
CA GLY A 81 -20.20 -7.68 -15.67
C GLY A 81 -19.80 -8.01 -14.24
N LYS A 82 -19.62 -9.30 -13.98
CA LYS A 82 -19.04 -9.79 -12.73
C LYS A 82 -17.52 -9.72 -12.80
N PHE A 83 -16.91 -9.45 -11.66
CA PHE A 83 -15.46 -9.60 -11.48
C PHE A 83 -15.20 -10.42 -10.22
N SER A 84 -14.08 -11.12 -10.19
CA SER A 84 -13.58 -11.85 -9.04
C SER A 84 -12.06 -11.90 -9.09
N LYS A 85 -11.39 -11.63 -7.98
CA LYS A 85 -9.93 -11.58 -7.89
C LYS A 85 -9.45 -11.90 -6.48
N ASP A 86 -8.45 -12.78 -6.39
CA ASP A 86 -7.63 -12.92 -5.19
C ASP A 86 -6.42 -11.98 -5.28
N ILE A 87 -6.28 -11.12 -4.28
CA ILE A 87 -5.27 -10.07 -4.23
C ILE A 87 -4.18 -10.44 -3.24
N THR A 88 -2.97 -10.62 -3.74
CA THR A 88 -1.77 -10.58 -2.89
C THR A 88 -1.47 -9.12 -2.60
N LEU A 89 -1.38 -8.77 -1.32
CA LEU A 89 -1.01 -7.43 -0.91
C LEU A 89 0.47 -7.17 -1.22
N ASP A 90 0.77 -5.99 -1.76
CA ASP A 90 2.14 -5.52 -1.98
C ASP A 90 2.86 -5.21 -0.66
N PHE A 91 2.08 -5.00 0.40
CA PHE A 91 2.53 -4.62 1.71
C PHE A 91 1.62 -5.20 2.80
N PHE A 92 2.24 -5.70 3.87
CA PHE A 92 1.48 -6.25 4.99
C PHE A 92 0.81 -5.10 5.77
N PRO A 93 -0.50 -5.16 6.08
CA PRO A 93 -1.20 -4.10 6.79
C PRO A 93 -0.57 -3.77 8.16
N GLN A 94 -0.45 -2.49 8.50
CA GLN A 94 0.12 -2.06 9.80
C GLN A 94 -0.94 -1.91 10.89
N THR A 95 -2.18 -2.28 10.59
CA THR A 95 -3.33 -2.36 11.51
C THR A 95 -4.10 -3.64 11.24
N ASP A 96 -4.90 -4.08 12.22
CA ASP A 96 -5.72 -5.30 12.06
C ASP A 96 -6.89 -5.07 11.10
N SER A 97 -7.32 -3.82 10.93
CA SER A 97 -8.38 -3.45 10.00
C SER A 97 -7.81 -3.05 8.64
N ILE A 98 -8.44 -3.54 7.57
CA ILE A 98 -8.22 -3.09 6.20
C ILE A 98 -9.54 -2.64 5.58
N THR A 99 -9.47 -1.66 4.69
CA THR A 99 -10.60 -1.24 3.84
C THR A 99 -10.29 -1.61 2.40
N VAL A 100 -11.16 -2.41 1.81
CA VAL A 100 -11.16 -2.76 0.39
C VAL A 100 -12.10 -1.80 -0.31
N ILE A 101 -11.63 -1.17 -1.39
CA ILE A 101 -12.38 -0.17 -2.16
C ILE A 101 -12.39 -0.63 -3.61
N CYS A 102 -13.57 -0.85 -4.16
CA CYS A 102 -13.79 -0.98 -5.60
C CYS A 102 -14.32 0.35 -6.13
N PHE A 103 -13.74 0.86 -7.20
CA PHE A 103 -14.10 2.17 -7.74
C PHE A 103 -14.05 2.19 -9.25
N GLU A 104 -14.80 3.11 -9.85
CA GLU A 104 -14.65 3.50 -11.25
C GLU A 104 -14.09 4.92 -11.30
N ASP A 105 -13.11 5.11 -12.18
CA ASP A 105 -12.50 6.39 -12.47
C ASP A 105 -12.97 6.94 -13.81
N SER A 106 -13.18 8.26 -13.82
CA SER A 106 -13.50 9.03 -15.01
C SER A 106 -12.37 8.92 -16.03
N PRO A 107 -12.63 8.44 -17.26
CA PRO A 107 -11.62 8.42 -18.31
C PRO A 107 -11.13 9.81 -18.74
N LYS A 108 -11.82 10.88 -18.31
CA LYS A 108 -11.50 12.27 -18.67
C LYS A 108 -10.42 12.86 -17.77
N ASP A 109 -10.46 12.56 -16.48
CA ASP A 109 -9.67 13.26 -15.47
C ASP A 109 -9.20 12.38 -14.30
N GLY A 110 -9.53 11.07 -14.30
CA GLY A 110 -9.14 10.12 -13.26
C GLY A 110 -9.85 10.31 -11.92
N SER A 111 -10.87 11.18 -11.86
CA SER A 111 -11.69 11.35 -10.65
C SER A 111 -12.55 10.11 -10.40
N ILE A 112 -12.74 9.73 -9.14
CA ILE A 112 -13.62 8.59 -8.80
C ILE A 112 -15.07 8.98 -9.08
N LEU A 113 -15.74 8.30 -10.02
CA LEU A 113 -17.15 8.53 -10.33
C LEU A 113 -18.08 7.80 -9.37
N ASP A 114 -17.71 6.59 -8.97
CA ASP A 114 -18.47 5.75 -8.05
C ASP A 114 -17.54 4.80 -7.29
N SER A 115 -17.91 4.44 -6.06
CA SER A 115 -17.17 3.47 -5.28
C SER A 115 -18.05 2.69 -4.30
N LYS A 116 -17.59 1.47 -4.01
CA LYS A 116 -18.05 0.66 -2.88
C LYS A 116 -16.85 0.30 -2.05
N GLU A 117 -17.04 0.29 -0.74
CA GLU A 117 -16.01 -0.13 0.19
C GLU A 117 -16.57 -1.04 1.26
N THR A 118 -15.71 -1.90 1.78
CA THR A 118 -16.00 -2.70 2.96
C THR A 118 -14.74 -2.80 3.82
N THR A 119 -14.95 -2.79 5.12
CA THR A 119 -13.88 -2.94 6.11
C THR A 119 -13.85 -4.38 6.60
N LEU A 120 -12.67 -4.97 6.60
CA LEU A 120 -12.42 -6.34 7.05
C LEU A 120 -11.39 -6.34 8.18
N ASN A 121 -11.46 -7.33 9.05
CA ASN A 121 -10.33 -7.71 9.88
C ASN A 121 -9.37 -8.54 9.01
N HIS A 122 -8.12 -8.11 8.85
CA HIS A 122 -7.10 -8.87 8.14
C HIS A 122 -6.80 -10.19 8.87
N GLY A 123 -6.65 -10.15 10.20
CA GLY A 123 -6.60 -11.35 11.04
C GLY A 123 -5.47 -12.34 10.73
N VAL A 124 -4.46 -11.97 9.92
CA VAL A 124 -3.31 -12.82 9.61
C VAL A 124 -2.25 -12.67 10.70
N PRO A 125 -1.67 -13.77 11.22
CA PRO A 125 -0.60 -13.70 12.21
C PRO A 125 0.60 -12.90 11.72
N TYR A 126 1.10 -11.98 12.53
CA TYR A 126 2.26 -11.16 12.23
C TYR A 126 3.28 -11.16 13.38
N ARG A 127 4.49 -10.72 13.07
CA ARG A 127 5.48 -10.32 14.06
C ARG A 127 5.83 -8.86 13.88
N THR A 128 6.22 -8.22 14.97
CA THR A 128 6.75 -6.86 14.95
C THR A 128 8.26 -6.91 14.68
N VAL A 129 8.70 -6.11 13.70
CA VAL A 129 10.11 -5.85 13.37
C VAL A 129 10.35 -4.35 13.45
N LYS A 130 11.62 -3.95 13.49
CA LYS A 130 12.02 -2.53 13.51
C LYS A 130 12.62 -2.12 12.18
N VAL A 131 12.33 -0.91 11.74
CA VAL A 131 13.09 -0.23 10.67
C VAL A 131 13.69 1.02 11.27
N PHE A 132 14.88 1.42 10.83
CA PHE A 132 15.61 2.52 11.44
C PHE A 132 15.77 3.68 10.46
N TYR A 133 15.40 4.86 10.93
CA TYR A 133 15.47 6.11 10.16
C TYR A 133 16.16 7.20 10.97
N SER A 134 16.68 8.23 10.32
CA SER A 134 17.07 9.45 11.02
C SER A 134 15.85 10.14 11.66
N ASN A 135 16.08 10.99 12.66
CA ASN A 135 15.00 11.80 13.25
C ASN A 135 15.49 13.20 13.63
N ILE A 136 14.91 14.24 13.02
CA ILE A 136 15.32 15.64 13.20
C ILE A 136 14.88 16.25 14.53
N LYS A 137 13.94 15.63 15.26
CA LYS A 137 13.52 16.10 16.59
C LYS A 137 14.36 15.48 17.70
N LEU A 138 14.76 14.22 17.53
CA LEU A 138 15.61 13.48 18.47
C LEU A 138 17.13 13.68 18.21
N ASN A 139 17.47 14.30 17.07
CA ASN A 139 18.82 14.69 16.67
C ASN A 139 18.83 16.08 15.97
N PRO A 140 18.42 17.16 16.67
CA PRO A 140 18.09 18.47 16.06
C PRO A 140 19.25 19.21 15.40
N GLU A 141 20.49 18.83 15.68
CA GLU A 141 21.69 19.42 15.07
C GLU A 141 22.34 18.51 14.03
N MET A 142 21.89 17.25 13.93
CA MET A 142 22.42 16.23 13.02
C MET A 142 23.97 16.10 13.04
N LEU A 143 24.61 16.43 14.17
CA LEU A 143 26.07 16.35 14.34
C LEU A 143 26.57 14.91 14.20
N ASP A 144 25.77 13.94 14.64
CA ASP A 144 26.00 12.52 14.40
C ASP A 144 24.94 11.99 13.42
N CYS A 145 25.34 11.90 12.14
CA CYS A 145 24.48 11.40 11.08
C CYS A 145 24.22 9.88 11.16
N THR A 146 24.95 9.16 12.02
CA THR A 146 24.78 7.71 12.22
C THR A 146 23.73 7.38 13.28
N LYS A 147 23.21 8.39 13.99
CA LYS A 147 22.17 8.23 14.99
C LYS A 147 20.80 8.05 14.33
N VAL A 148 20.33 6.81 14.31
CA VAL A 148 19.03 6.39 13.76
C VAL A 148 18.12 5.83 14.85
N PHE A 149 16.82 5.92 14.64
CA PHE A 149 15.79 5.59 15.62
C PHE A 149 14.82 4.56 15.05
N PRO A 150 14.37 3.60 15.86
CA PRO A 150 13.48 2.55 15.39
C PRO A 150 12.07 3.08 15.15
N VAL A 151 11.42 2.45 14.19
CA VAL A 151 9.98 2.48 13.99
C VAL A 151 9.49 1.04 13.85
N ASP A 152 8.42 0.72 14.54
CA ASP A 152 7.86 -0.63 14.47
C ASP A 152 7.10 -0.84 13.15
N ARG A 153 7.23 -2.06 12.62
CA ARG A 153 6.50 -2.54 11.45
C ARG A 153 5.94 -3.93 11.73
N ARG A 154 4.79 -4.23 11.16
CA ARG A 154 4.20 -5.57 11.12
C ARG A 154 4.67 -6.29 9.87
N LEU A 155 5.13 -7.52 10.06
CA LEU A 155 5.55 -8.42 9.00
C LEU A 155 4.81 -9.75 9.14
N ASP A 156 4.31 -10.29 8.03
CA ASP A 156 3.63 -11.60 7.99
C ASP A 156 4.49 -12.68 8.66
N SER A 157 3.90 -13.43 9.58
CA SER A 157 4.62 -14.47 10.33
C SER A 157 5.19 -15.57 9.43
N LYS A 158 4.65 -15.75 8.23
CA LYS A 158 5.15 -16.75 7.27
C LYS A 158 6.60 -16.50 6.85
N PHE A 159 7.07 -15.25 6.86
CA PHE A 159 8.46 -14.94 6.49
C PHE A 159 9.49 -15.41 7.53
N PHE A 160 9.04 -15.85 8.70
CA PHE A 160 9.89 -16.38 9.77
C PHE A 160 9.97 -17.91 9.80
N THR A 161 9.34 -18.62 8.85
CA THR A 161 9.29 -20.09 8.89
C THR A 161 10.52 -20.75 8.26
N SER A 162 11.24 -20.06 7.37
CA SER A 162 12.40 -20.62 6.68
C SER A 162 13.34 -19.55 6.13
N GLY A 163 14.65 -19.78 6.23
CA GLY A 163 15.66 -18.91 5.61
C GLY A 163 15.76 -17.52 6.24
N ASN A 164 16.06 -16.52 5.40
CA ASN A 164 16.26 -15.12 5.80
C ASN A 164 15.23 -14.18 5.14
N ASP A 165 14.09 -14.70 4.71
CA ASP A 165 13.07 -13.94 3.98
C ASP A 165 12.56 -12.76 4.81
N PHE A 166 12.42 -12.93 6.13
CA PHE A 166 12.05 -11.85 7.03
C PHE A 166 13.01 -10.65 6.96
N VAL A 167 14.30 -10.85 6.68
CA VAL A 167 15.27 -9.74 6.53
C VAL A 167 15.01 -8.99 5.24
N VAL A 168 14.83 -9.72 4.13
CA VAL A 168 14.52 -9.16 2.81
C VAL A 168 13.23 -8.36 2.86
N GLU A 169 12.17 -8.93 3.44
CA GLU A 169 10.88 -8.26 3.55
C GLU A 169 10.95 -7.07 4.50
N THR A 170 11.68 -7.15 5.62
CA THR A 170 11.90 -5.99 6.50
C THR A 170 12.62 -4.86 5.77
N LEU A 171 13.61 -5.17 4.92
CA LEU A 171 14.29 -4.17 4.11
C LEU A 171 13.36 -3.56 3.04
N LYS A 172 12.46 -4.35 2.43
CA LYS A 172 11.42 -3.81 1.55
C LYS A 172 10.49 -2.85 2.29
N LEU A 173 10.07 -3.19 3.51
CA LEU A 173 9.29 -2.29 4.38
C LEU A 173 10.08 -1.01 4.71
N PHE A 174 11.37 -1.15 5.03
CA PHE A 174 12.27 -0.02 5.29
C PHE A 174 12.37 0.94 4.09
N LEU A 175 12.53 0.43 2.88
CA LEU A 175 12.67 1.23 1.65
C LEU A 175 11.40 2.00 1.27
N LYS A 176 10.22 1.62 1.80
CA LYS A 176 9.01 2.46 1.69
C LYS A 176 9.12 3.78 2.45
N GLY A 177 10.06 3.86 3.39
CA GLY A 177 10.34 5.04 4.21
C GLY A 177 9.27 5.33 5.27
N PRO A 178 9.43 6.47 5.96
CA PRO A 178 8.51 6.89 6.99
C PRO A 178 7.12 7.21 6.42
N THR A 179 6.07 6.87 7.17
CA THR A 179 4.69 7.31 6.90
C THR A 179 4.55 8.82 7.08
N GLN A 180 3.47 9.43 6.60
CA GLN A 180 3.25 10.87 6.81
C GLN A 180 3.25 11.24 8.30
N LYS A 181 2.58 10.43 9.12
CA LYS A 181 2.57 10.61 10.58
C LYS A 181 3.98 10.56 11.18
N GLU A 182 4.81 9.62 10.74
CA GLU A 182 6.20 9.51 11.23
C GLU A 182 7.05 10.70 10.76
N LYS A 183 6.83 11.22 9.55
CA LYS A 183 7.47 12.47 9.09
C LYS A 183 7.06 13.65 9.96
N ASP A 184 5.78 13.75 10.32
CA ASP A 184 5.28 14.78 11.23
C ASP A 184 5.90 14.64 12.64
N GLU A 185 6.27 13.42 13.04
CA GLU A 185 7.06 13.11 14.25
C GLU A 185 8.57 13.33 14.09
N GLY A 186 9.03 13.73 12.91
CA GLY A 186 10.41 14.12 12.61
C GLY A 186 11.27 13.01 12.00
N TYR A 187 10.72 11.83 11.69
CA TYR A 187 11.47 10.78 11.02
C TYR A 187 11.75 11.12 9.55
N ALA A 188 12.96 10.84 9.10
CA ALA A 188 13.37 11.03 7.72
C ALA A 188 14.29 9.88 7.27
N ILE A 189 14.19 9.51 6.00
CA ILE A 189 15.05 8.49 5.38
C ILE A 189 16.09 9.17 4.51
N THR A 190 17.36 8.77 4.65
CA THR A 190 18.46 9.22 3.78
C THR A 190 18.70 8.22 2.65
N THR A 191 18.43 6.94 2.91
CA THR A 191 18.56 5.86 1.93
C THR A 191 17.60 6.05 0.75
N PRO A 192 18.08 5.96 -0.50
CA PRO A 192 17.21 6.00 -1.67
C PRO A 192 16.16 4.90 -1.64
N GLN A 193 14.92 5.24 -2.00
CA GLN A 193 13.78 4.32 -1.88
C GLN A 193 13.62 3.40 -3.10
N ASN A 194 14.31 3.71 -4.20
CA ASN A 194 14.27 2.95 -5.45
C ASN A 194 15.29 1.81 -5.51
N LEU A 195 15.94 1.48 -4.40
CA LEU A 195 16.93 0.40 -4.35
C LEU A 195 16.26 -0.96 -4.54
N THR A 196 16.86 -1.80 -5.38
CA THR A 196 16.50 -3.22 -5.49
C THR A 196 17.36 -4.03 -4.52
N ILE A 197 16.79 -5.05 -3.89
CA ILE A 197 17.54 -6.01 -3.04
C ILE A 197 17.78 -7.25 -3.88
N ASN A 198 19.04 -7.53 -4.20
CA ASN A 198 19.43 -8.71 -4.97
C ASN A 198 19.46 -9.96 -4.07
N SER A 199 20.08 -9.86 -2.89
CA SER A 199 20.16 -11.00 -1.96
C SER A 199 20.54 -10.59 -0.53
N VAL A 200 20.18 -11.46 0.43
CA VAL A 200 20.71 -11.43 1.80
C VAL A 200 21.40 -12.76 2.07
N LYS A 201 22.70 -12.73 2.37
CA LYS A 201 23.52 -13.92 2.62
C LYS A 201 24.13 -13.85 4.00
N VAL A 202 23.96 -14.91 4.77
CA VAL A 202 24.57 -15.05 6.10
C VAL A 202 25.71 -16.07 5.97
N SER A 203 26.92 -15.67 6.35
CA SER A 203 28.11 -16.53 6.33
C SER A 203 29.01 -16.20 7.50
N GLY A 204 29.27 -17.18 8.37
CA GLY A 204 30.00 -16.96 9.62
C GLY A 204 29.30 -15.91 10.50
N LYS A 205 30.02 -14.86 10.88
CA LYS A 205 29.49 -13.68 11.61
C LYS A 205 29.17 -12.49 10.70
N ASN A 206 29.01 -12.72 9.40
CA ASN A 206 28.73 -11.66 8.44
C ASN A 206 27.34 -11.84 7.84
N VAL A 207 26.62 -10.73 7.68
CA VAL A 207 25.36 -10.64 6.94
C VAL A 207 25.58 -9.69 5.78
N GLN A 208 25.69 -10.23 4.56
CA GLN A 208 25.81 -9.44 3.35
C GLN A 208 24.43 -9.11 2.81
N VAL A 209 24.12 -7.82 2.68
CA VAL A 209 22.96 -7.31 1.96
C VAL A 209 23.44 -6.74 0.64
N ASP A 210 23.10 -7.43 -0.44
CA ASP A 210 23.44 -7.02 -1.80
C ASP A 210 22.26 -6.30 -2.44
N PHE A 211 22.51 -5.07 -2.89
CA PHE A 211 21.56 -4.24 -3.61
C PHE A 211 21.87 -4.19 -5.11
N GLY A 212 20.92 -3.69 -5.90
CA GLY A 212 21.12 -3.38 -7.31
C GLY A 212 22.11 -2.23 -7.54
N LYS A 213 22.44 -1.98 -8.82
CA LYS A 213 23.39 -0.94 -9.24
C LYS A 213 23.02 0.47 -8.77
N GLU A 214 21.75 0.71 -8.47
CA GLU A 214 21.22 2.02 -8.03
C GLU A 214 21.92 2.51 -6.76
N LEU A 215 22.50 1.60 -5.96
CA LEU A 215 23.25 1.94 -4.76
C LEU A 215 24.60 2.62 -5.06
N PHE A 216 25.21 2.40 -6.23
CA PHE A 216 26.46 3.09 -6.58
C PHE A 216 26.27 4.60 -6.65
N ASP A 217 25.09 5.06 -7.07
CA ASP A 217 24.73 6.47 -7.16
C ASP A 217 24.32 7.08 -5.80
N ALA A 218 24.20 6.24 -4.75
CA ALA A 218 23.80 6.67 -3.42
C ALA A 218 24.94 7.29 -2.59
N GLY A 219 26.18 7.29 -3.11
CA GLY A 219 27.36 7.92 -2.51
C GLY A 219 27.26 9.44 -2.37
N GLY A 220 28.39 10.07 -2.02
CA GLY A 220 28.52 11.50 -1.72
C GLY A 220 28.93 11.75 -0.28
N GLY A 221 28.79 12.97 0.23
CA GLY A 221 29.41 13.39 1.50
C GLY A 221 29.27 12.41 2.68
N SER A 222 30.32 12.35 3.50
CA SER A 222 30.48 11.41 4.63
C SER A 222 29.26 11.29 5.55
N CYS A 223 28.55 12.38 5.83
CA CYS A 223 27.33 12.38 6.64
C CYS A 223 26.20 11.57 5.99
N LYS A 224 25.91 11.82 4.70
CA LYS A 224 24.88 11.09 3.93
C LYS A 224 25.21 9.60 3.90
N VAL A 225 26.45 9.30 3.56
CA VAL A 225 26.96 7.94 3.46
C VAL A 225 26.93 7.20 4.82
N GLY A 226 27.28 7.88 5.91
CA GLY A 226 27.18 7.36 7.26
C GLY A 226 25.73 7.08 7.68
N ALA A 227 24.80 7.97 7.34
CA ALA A 227 23.38 7.80 7.62
C ALA A 227 22.80 6.58 6.88
N ILE A 228 23.07 6.45 5.57
CA ILE A 228 22.60 5.31 4.76
C ILE A 228 23.10 3.98 5.35
N ARG A 229 24.39 3.90 5.71
CA ARG A 229 24.93 2.71 6.37
C ARG A 229 24.25 2.42 7.70
N ALA A 230 24.03 3.45 8.52
CA ALA A 230 23.39 3.27 9.82
C ALA A 230 21.93 2.79 9.70
N GLU A 231 21.14 3.38 8.80
CA GLU A 231 19.76 3.00 8.53
C GLU A 231 19.64 1.51 8.11
N ILE A 232 20.45 1.09 7.13
CA ILE A 232 20.47 -0.29 6.63
C ILE A 232 21.00 -1.24 7.72
N SER A 233 22.17 -0.96 8.28
CA SER A 233 22.82 -1.86 9.24
C SER A 233 21.99 -2.05 10.51
N LYS A 234 21.43 -0.98 11.09
CA LYS A 234 20.59 -1.12 12.30
C LYS A 234 19.30 -1.90 12.03
N THR A 235 18.72 -1.74 10.85
CA THR A 235 17.56 -2.53 10.41
C THR A 235 17.91 -4.03 10.30
N VAL A 236 19.12 -4.39 9.89
CA VAL A 236 19.52 -5.80 9.76
C VAL A 236 20.03 -6.40 11.08
N GLU A 237 20.82 -5.63 11.85
CA GLU A 237 21.44 -6.04 13.11
C GLU A 237 20.44 -6.53 14.15
N GLN A 238 19.19 -6.06 14.12
CA GLN A 238 18.15 -6.51 15.05
C GLN A 238 17.96 -8.04 15.04
N PHE A 239 18.23 -8.67 13.89
CA PHE A 239 18.05 -10.11 13.70
C PHE A 239 19.34 -10.90 13.94
N PHE A 240 20.48 -10.24 13.86
CA PHE A 240 21.80 -10.86 13.98
C PHE A 240 22.69 -10.09 14.97
N PRO A 241 22.35 -10.10 16.27
CA PRO A 241 23.13 -9.38 17.27
C PRO A 241 24.60 -9.83 17.26
N GLY A 242 25.52 -8.87 17.10
CA GLY A 242 26.96 -9.11 17.07
C GLY A 242 27.52 -9.60 15.73
N TYR A 243 26.72 -9.61 14.66
CA TYR A 243 27.19 -9.86 13.30
C TYR A 243 27.60 -8.55 12.62
N GLN A 244 28.58 -8.65 11.71
CA GLN A 244 28.94 -7.54 10.83
C GLN A 244 27.99 -7.49 9.64
N VAL A 245 27.32 -6.36 9.43
CA VAL A 245 26.54 -6.12 8.22
C VAL A 245 27.46 -5.60 7.11
N ILE A 246 27.49 -6.30 5.98
CA ILE A 246 28.23 -5.92 4.78
C ILE A 246 27.20 -5.44 3.76
N ILE A 247 27.35 -4.20 3.30
CA ILE A 247 26.49 -3.62 2.27
C ILE A 247 27.26 -3.72 0.94
N SER A 248 26.64 -4.27 -0.08
CA SER A 248 27.21 -4.35 -1.43
C SER A 248 26.21 -3.98 -2.51
N ALA A 249 26.71 -3.70 -3.71
CA ALA A 249 25.91 -3.51 -4.91
C ALA A 249 26.44 -4.42 -6.01
N ASN A 250 25.59 -5.27 -6.57
CA ASN A 250 25.97 -6.28 -7.56
C ASN A 250 27.24 -7.07 -7.18
N GLY A 251 27.38 -7.41 -5.90
CA GLY A 251 28.51 -8.14 -5.33
C GLY A 251 29.72 -7.29 -4.95
N ASN A 252 29.80 -6.01 -5.33
CA ASN A 252 30.91 -5.12 -4.94
C ASN A 252 30.60 -4.42 -3.61
N SER A 253 31.46 -4.60 -2.60
CA SER A 253 31.34 -3.96 -1.28
C SER A 253 32.34 -2.82 -1.05
N GLU A 254 33.35 -2.69 -1.92
CA GLU A 254 34.43 -1.70 -1.77
C GLU A 254 34.06 -0.37 -2.40
N GLU A 255 33.42 -0.37 -3.57
CA GLU A 255 33.10 0.86 -4.31
C GLU A 255 31.76 1.49 -3.91
N VAL A 256 30.98 0.83 -3.06
CA VAL A 256 29.66 1.32 -2.67
C VAL A 256 29.72 2.34 -1.55
N LEU A 257 28.83 3.33 -1.62
CA LEU A 257 28.62 4.33 -0.59
C LEU A 257 29.96 4.97 -0.16
N GLN A 258 30.74 5.48 -1.10
CA GLN A 258 31.97 6.22 -0.81
C GLN A 258 31.65 7.69 -0.44
N PRO A 259 32.34 8.27 0.56
CA PRO A 259 32.20 9.67 0.98
C PRO A 259 32.46 10.73 -0.11
#